data_AF-A0A937DFH5-F1
#
_entry.id   AF-A0A937DFH5-F1
#
_cell.length_a   1.000
_cell.length_b   1.000
_cell.length_c   1.000
_cell.angle_alpha   90.00
_cell.angle_beta   90.00
_cell.angle_gamma   90.00
#
_symmetry.space_group_name_H-M   'P 1'
#
loop_
_entity.id
_entity.type
_entity.pdbx_description
1 polymer ?
#
loop_
_entity_poly.entity_id
_entity_poly.type
_entity_poly.pdbx_seq_one_letter_code
_entity_poly.pdbx_strand_id
1 'polypeptide(L)'
;MARVRLRHAGFTLVEVLVAMFIMAILAVMAWQGVDGITTTRSASQGRMEQLLKLNTVLAQFQQDLESMQDSGALPQPMPAFDGISLRLTRRTDTGLQLVVWSLRGGTWLRWTGNPVTTTQALQDQWMTSQQFLGNEPGQLRTITGISEWQAYCFRENAWSNCQSSAGNSGGAANPPAGGASAPTPTDPLKALRVVLTFADGSGFSGNITRDIALGPQ
;
A
#
# COMPACT_ATOMS: atom_id res chain seq x y z
N MET A 1 54.15 -12.19 66.56
CA MET A 1 53.58 -11.05 65.82
C MET A 1 54.62 -10.48 64.88
N ALA A 2 54.52 -10.73 63.57
CA ALA A 2 55.35 -10.07 62.56
C ALA A 2 54.44 -9.20 61.69
N ARG A 3 54.59 -7.86 61.78
CA ARG A 3 53.88 -6.93 60.91
C ARG A 3 54.58 -6.91 59.55
N VAL A 4 53.95 -7.50 58.55
CA VAL A 4 54.33 -7.32 57.15
C VAL A 4 54.13 -5.85 56.80
N ARG A 5 55.21 -5.08 56.66
CA ARG A 5 55.14 -3.75 56.06
C ARG A 5 55.08 -3.93 54.54
N LEU A 6 53.89 -3.75 53.98
CA LEU A 6 53.72 -3.58 52.54
C LEU A 6 54.44 -2.28 52.13
N ARG A 7 55.53 -2.40 51.37
CA ARG A 7 56.18 -1.26 50.72
C ARG A 7 55.15 -0.67 49.75
N HIS A 8 54.77 0.58 49.96
CA HIS A 8 53.99 1.32 48.99
C HIS A 8 54.92 1.65 47.82
N ALA A 9 54.70 1.01 46.68
CA ALA A 9 55.32 1.40 45.43
C ALA A 9 54.64 2.69 44.97
N GLY A 10 55.41 3.77 44.77
CA GLY A 10 54.91 4.99 44.15
C GLY A 10 54.73 4.78 42.64
N PHE A 11 53.61 5.24 42.10
CA PHE A 11 53.31 5.17 40.67
C PHE A 11 54.32 6.04 39.89
N THR A 12 54.93 5.51 38.84
CA THR A 12 55.80 6.33 37.98
C THR A 12 54.97 7.18 37.01
N LEU A 13 55.48 8.35 36.63
CA LEU A 13 54.81 9.23 35.65
C LEU A 13 54.51 8.51 34.32
N VAL A 14 55.41 7.60 33.92
CA VAL A 14 55.25 6.76 32.72
C VAL A 14 54.06 5.82 32.86
N GLU A 15 53.88 5.21 34.03
CA GLU A 15 52.80 4.27 34.30
C GLU A 15 51.42 4.96 34.30
N VAL A 16 51.33 6.18 34.87
CA VAL A 16 50.10 7.00 34.78
C VAL A 16 49.80 7.34 33.32
N LEU A 17 50.82 7.71 32.54
CA LEU A 17 50.65 8.09 31.14
C LEU A 17 50.16 6.91 30.30
N VAL A 18 50.74 5.72 30.49
CA VAL A 18 50.29 4.49 29.81
C VAL A 18 48.86 4.13 30.23
N ALA A 19 48.54 4.21 31.51
CA ALA A 19 47.18 3.95 31.99
C ALA A 19 46.16 4.93 31.37
N MET A 20 46.48 6.22 31.32
CA MET A 20 45.63 7.24 30.68
C MET A 20 45.49 7.00 29.18
N PHE A 21 46.56 6.58 28.48
CA PHE A 21 46.52 6.28 27.05
C PHE A 21 45.61 5.08 26.75
N ILE A 22 45.74 4.00 27.53
CA ILE A 22 44.87 2.82 27.39
C ILE A 22 43.40 3.20 27.67
N MET A 23 43.15 3.95 28.75
CA MET A 23 41.81 4.42 29.09
C MET A 23 41.22 5.34 28.00
N ALA A 24 42.03 6.18 27.38
CA ALA A 24 41.61 7.04 26.27
C ALA A 24 41.17 6.21 25.05
N ILE A 25 41.94 5.17 24.67
CA ILE A 25 41.57 4.28 23.57
C ILE A 25 40.28 3.51 23.89
N LEU A 26 40.16 2.97 25.11
CA LEU A 26 38.95 2.27 25.55
C LEU A 26 37.72 3.20 25.52
N ALA A 27 37.86 4.46 25.94
CA ALA A 27 36.78 5.44 25.91
C ALA A 27 36.32 5.74 24.47
N VAL A 28 37.25 5.90 23.52
CA VAL A 28 36.93 6.14 22.10
C VAL A 28 36.22 4.92 21.49
N MET A 29 36.72 3.71 21.72
CA MET A 29 36.08 2.49 21.20
C MET A 29 34.70 2.27 21.82
N ALA A 30 34.52 2.56 23.11
CA ALA A 30 33.22 2.49 23.77
C ALA A 30 32.21 3.46 23.15
N TRP A 31 32.60 4.69 22.84
CA TRP A 31 31.73 5.67 22.18
C TRP A 31 31.33 5.23 20.76
N GLN A 32 32.28 4.73 19.97
CA GLN A 32 31.99 4.18 18.64
C GLN A 32 31.06 2.97 18.69
N GLY A 33 31.19 2.11 19.70
CA GLY A 33 30.29 0.99 19.93
C GLY A 33 28.86 1.43 20.25
N VAL A 34 28.70 2.47 21.07
CA VAL A 34 27.40 3.05 21.40
C VAL A 34 26.75 3.70 20.17
N ASP A 35 27.51 4.47 19.38
CA ASP A 35 27.02 5.11 18.16
C ASP A 35 26.61 4.11 17.06
N GLY A 36 27.33 2.99 16.96
CA GLY A 36 26.95 1.89 16.07
C GLY A 36 25.58 1.28 16.45
N ILE A 37 25.33 1.11 17.75
CA ILE A 37 24.06 0.56 18.25
C ILE A 37 22.90 1.53 18.02
N THR A 38 23.09 2.83 18.29
CA THR A 38 22.03 3.83 18.12
C THR A 38 21.62 3.96 16.65
N THR A 39 22.60 3.98 15.74
CA THR A 39 22.36 4.05 14.28
C THR A 39 21.65 2.80 13.76
N THR A 40 22.05 1.61 14.23
CA THR A 40 21.39 0.36 13.82
C THR A 40 19.95 0.28 14.33
N ARG A 41 19.71 0.77 15.56
CA ARG A 41 18.36 0.83 16.14
C ARG A 41 17.47 1.81 15.38
N SER A 42 17.95 3.01 15.07
CA SER A 42 17.17 4.00 14.33
C SER A 42 16.83 3.52 12.91
N ALA A 43 17.78 2.89 12.22
CA ALA A 43 17.53 2.28 10.90
C ALA A 43 16.48 1.16 10.98
N SER A 44 16.56 0.31 12.01
CA SER A 44 15.62 -0.79 12.22
C SER A 44 14.21 -0.29 12.59
N GLN A 45 14.11 0.76 13.41
CA GLN A 45 12.86 1.42 13.77
C GLN A 45 12.19 2.03 12.54
N GLY A 46 12.93 2.79 11.72
CA GLY A 46 12.40 3.37 10.49
C GLY A 46 11.87 2.32 9.51
N ARG A 47 12.55 1.18 9.38
CA ARG A 47 12.08 0.06 8.54
C ARG A 47 10.81 -0.59 9.07
N MET A 48 10.67 -0.70 10.39
CA MET A 48 9.46 -1.23 11.03
C MET A 48 8.26 -0.31 10.81
N GLU A 49 8.44 1.01 10.96
CA GLU A 49 7.40 2.01 10.67
C GLU A 49 6.95 1.96 9.21
N GLN A 50 7.89 1.83 8.27
CA GLN A 50 7.58 1.67 6.84
C GLN A 50 6.75 0.41 6.57
N LEU A 51 7.10 -0.73 7.18
CA LEU A 51 6.35 -1.98 7.03
C LEU A 51 4.96 -1.89 7.66
N LEU A 52 4.82 -1.26 8.82
CA LEU A 52 3.52 -1.02 9.45
C LEU A 52 2.64 -0.17 8.55
N LYS A 53 3.18 0.93 8.02
CA LYS A 53 2.47 1.78 7.06
C LYS A 53 2.02 1.01 5.82
N LEU A 54 2.91 0.19 5.24
CA LEU A 54 2.58 -0.67 4.10
C LEU A 54 1.42 -1.62 4.43
N ASN A 55 1.49 -2.31 5.56
CA ASN A 55 0.43 -3.22 5.99
C ASN A 55 -0.91 -2.50 6.24
N THR A 56 -0.89 -1.32 6.87
CA THR A 56 -2.11 -0.52 7.09
C THR A 56 -2.77 -0.12 5.77
N VAL A 57 -1.97 0.32 4.80
CA VAL A 57 -2.50 0.74 3.49
C VAL A 57 -3.05 -0.45 2.71
N LEU A 58 -2.36 -1.60 2.73
CA LEU A 58 -2.87 -2.82 2.10
C LEU A 58 -4.15 -3.33 2.77
N ALA A 59 -4.23 -3.26 4.11
CA ALA A 59 -5.45 -3.59 4.84
C ALA A 59 -6.60 -2.64 4.47
N GLN A 60 -6.33 -1.34 4.33
CA GLN A 60 -7.33 -0.38 3.88
C GLN A 60 -7.82 -0.68 2.45
N PHE A 61 -6.91 -1.03 1.54
CA PHE A 61 -7.26 -1.44 0.18
C PHE A 61 -8.12 -2.70 0.17
N GLN A 62 -7.74 -3.72 0.95
CA GLN A 62 -8.50 -4.95 1.10
C GLN A 62 -9.91 -4.67 1.66
N GLN A 63 -10.02 -3.83 2.70
CA GLN A 63 -11.31 -3.46 3.28
C GLN A 63 -12.22 -2.74 2.28
N ASP A 64 -11.67 -1.86 1.43
CA ASP A 64 -12.44 -1.20 0.38
C ASP A 64 -12.99 -2.20 -0.65
N LEU A 65 -12.24 -3.26 -0.95
CA LEU A 65 -12.68 -4.34 -1.85
C LEU A 65 -13.66 -5.31 -1.20
N GLU A 66 -13.47 -5.66 0.07
CA GLU A 66 -14.39 -6.55 0.80
C GLU A 66 -15.77 -5.90 1.02
N SER A 67 -15.82 -4.57 1.10
CA SER A 67 -17.07 -3.80 1.19
C SER A 67 -17.64 -3.38 -0.17
N MET A 68 -17.03 -3.85 -1.27
CA MET A 68 -17.45 -3.53 -2.63
C MET A 68 -18.87 -4.05 -2.89
N GLN A 69 -19.67 -3.20 -3.52
CA GLN A 69 -21.04 -3.52 -3.92
C GLN A 69 -21.29 -2.93 -5.30
N ASP A 70 -21.62 -3.77 -6.28
CA ASP A 70 -22.07 -3.28 -7.58
C ASP A 70 -23.53 -2.83 -7.50
N SER A 71 -23.79 -1.58 -7.91
CA SER A 71 -25.15 -1.02 -7.96
C SER A 71 -25.86 -1.30 -9.29
N GLY A 72 -25.12 -1.72 -10.32
CA GLY A 72 -25.60 -1.80 -11.70
C GLY A 72 -25.96 -0.43 -12.33
N ALA A 73 -25.80 0.68 -11.60
CA ALA A 73 -26.16 2.02 -12.06
C ALA A 73 -25.05 2.72 -12.86
N LEU A 74 -23.84 2.15 -12.86
CA LEU A 74 -22.65 2.68 -13.53
C LEU A 74 -22.35 1.91 -14.81
N PRO A 75 -21.73 2.54 -15.82
CA PRO A 75 -21.54 1.94 -17.15
C PRO A 75 -20.50 0.83 -17.21
N GLN A 76 -19.74 0.58 -16.14
CA GLN A 76 -18.73 -0.47 -16.08
C GLN A 76 -18.96 -1.39 -14.88
N PRO A 77 -18.66 -2.69 -15.01
CA PRO A 77 -18.74 -3.63 -13.89
C PRO A 77 -17.71 -3.25 -12.82
N MET A 78 -18.04 -3.54 -11.56
CA MET A 78 -17.15 -3.27 -10.43
C MET A 78 -16.19 -4.45 -10.14
N PRO A 79 -14.92 -4.17 -9.75
CA PRO A 79 -14.25 -2.87 -9.80
C PRO A 79 -13.79 -2.55 -11.24
N ALA A 80 -13.75 -1.26 -11.57
CA ALA A 80 -13.30 -0.79 -12.86
C ALA A 80 -11.82 -0.35 -12.78
N PHE A 81 -10.95 -1.02 -13.52
CA PHE A 81 -9.52 -0.72 -13.59
C PHE A 81 -9.13 -0.17 -14.96
N ASP A 82 -8.50 1.00 -15.00
CA ASP A 82 -8.04 1.65 -16.24
C ASP A 82 -6.51 1.61 -16.42
N GLY A 83 -5.79 0.83 -15.61
CA GLY A 83 -4.34 0.70 -15.65
C GLY A 83 -3.60 1.70 -14.78
N ILE A 84 -4.24 2.83 -14.44
CA ILE A 84 -3.69 3.88 -13.57
C ILE A 84 -4.52 4.00 -12.29
N SER A 85 -5.82 3.75 -12.39
CA SER A 85 -6.82 3.93 -11.35
C SER A 85 -7.75 2.73 -11.27
N LEU A 86 -8.04 2.30 -10.05
CA LEU A 86 -9.07 1.32 -9.71
C LEU A 86 -10.21 2.06 -9.03
N ARG A 87 -11.40 1.93 -9.59
CA ARG A 87 -12.63 2.52 -9.07
C ARG A 87 -13.54 1.40 -8.61
N LEU A 88 -14.09 1.57 -7.42
CA LEU A 88 -15.06 0.66 -6.87
C LEU A 88 -16.12 1.46 -6.12
N THR A 89 -17.32 0.90 -6.06
CA THR A 89 -18.37 1.39 -5.18
C THR A 89 -18.46 0.47 -3.99
N ARG A 90 -18.57 1.04 -2.79
CA ARG A 90 -18.67 0.28 -1.54
C ARG A 90 -19.87 0.73 -0.74
N ARG A 91 -20.40 -0.18 0.09
CA ARG A 91 -21.48 0.14 1.01
C ARG A 91 -20.95 0.88 2.24
N THR A 92 -21.69 1.88 2.68
CA THR A 92 -21.51 2.57 3.95
C THR A 92 -22.84 2.62 4.69
N ASP A 93 -22.83 3.09 5.95
CA ASP A 93 -24.05 3.21 6.76
C ASP A 93 -25.05 4.20 6.17
N THR A 94 -24.59 5.17 5.37
CA THR A 94 -25.40 6.29 4.84
C THR A 94 -25.65 6.22 3.33
N GLY A 95 -25.18 5.18 2.64
CA GLY A 95 -25.37 5.00 1.20
C GLY A 95 -24.20 4.32 0.51
N LEU A 96 -24.13 4.43 -0.82
CA LEU A 96 -23.00 3.97 -1.62
C LEU A 96 -21.92 5.04 -1.68
N GLN A 97 -20.66 4.64 -1.61
CA GLN A 97 -19.52 5.54 -1.71
C GLN A 97 -18.59 5.09 -2.84
N LEU A 98 -18.22 6.03 -3.71
CA LEU A 98 -17.18 5.79 -4.71
C LEU A 98 -15.80 5.91 -4.07
N VAL A 99 -14.97 4.90 -4.25
CA VAL A 99 -13.57 4.88 -3.83
C VAL A 99 -12.68 4.75 -5.07
N VAL A 100 -11.63 5.56 -5.12
CA VAL A 100 -10.66 5.56 -6.21
C VAL A 100 -9.26 5.38 -5.64
N TRP A 101 -8.62 4.29 -6.04
CA TRP A 101 -7.18 4.12 -5.87
C TRP A 101 -6.49 4.51 -7.17
N SER A 102 -5.40 5.27 -7.12
CA SER A 102 -4.66 5.73 -8.33
C SER A 102 -3.15 5.74 -8.07
N LEU A 103 -2.31 5.30 -9.01
CA LEU A 103 -0.85 5.48 -8.93
C LEU A 103 -0.44 6.71 -9.74
N ARG A 104 0.13 7.73 -9.07
CA ARG A 104 0.61 8.96 -9.73
C ARG A 104 1.91 9.46 -9.12
N GLY A 105 2.88 9.81 -9.96
CA GLY A 105 4.19 10.30 -9.52
C GLY A 105 4.86 9.36 -8.51
N GLY A 106 4.73 8.05 -8.73
CA GLY A 106 5.21 7.01 -7.82
C GLY A 106 4.54 6.95 -6.44
N THR A 107 3.43 7.67 -6.25
CA THR A 107 2.63 7.64 -5.02
C THR A 107 1.30 6.93 -5.29
N TRP A 108 0.96 5.95 -4.47
CA TRP A 108 -0.37 5.36 -4.48
C TRP A 108 -1.31 6.23 -3.66
N LEU A 109 -2.39 6.66 -4.29
CA LEU A 109 -3.33 7.62 -3.76
C LEU A 109 -4.68 6.94 -3.56
N ARG A 110 -5.37 7.32 -2.49
CA ARG A 110 -6.74 6.89 -2.21
C ARG A 110 -7.63 8.11 -2.12
N TRP A 111 -8.73 8.13 -2.84
CA TRP A 111 -9.78 9.13 -2.73
C TRP A 111 -11.11 8.46 -2.42
N THR A 112 -11.96 9.13 -1.64
CA THR A 112 -13.30 8.67 -1.32
C THR A 112 -14.29 9.81 -1.49
N GLY A 113 -15.36 9.57 -2.24
CA GLY A 113 -16.46 10.53 -2.39
C GLY A 113 -17.33 10.62 -1.14
N ASN A 114 -18.29 11.54 -1.16
CA ASN A 114 -19.35 11.54 -0.15
C ASN A 114 -20.29 10.35 -0.40
N PRO A 115 -20.81 9.67 0.63
CA PRO A 115 -21.86 8.67 0.44
C PRO A 115 -23.10 9.26 -0.24
N VAL A 116 -23.66 8.52 -1.19
CA VAL A 116 -24.83 8.92 -1.99
C VAL A 116 -25.91 7.85 -1.93
N THR A 117 -27.16 8.29 -2.00
CA THR A 117 -28.35 7.41 -1.99
C THR A 117 -29.11 7.41 -3.31
N THR A 118 -28.71 8.26 -4.27
CA THR A 118 -29.35 8.36 -5.60
C THR A 118 -28.39 7.90 -6.69
N THR A 119 -28.94 7.29 -7.74
CA THR A 119 -28.18 6.85 -8.92
C THR A 119 -27.54 8.03 -9.65
N GLN A 120 -28.27 9.16 -9.78
CA GLN A 120 -27.75 10.37 -10.41
C GLN A 120 -26.50 10.89 -9.71
N ALA A 121 -26.54 11.03 -8.38
CA ALA A 121 -25.38 11.53 -7.62
C ALA A 121 -24.18 10.58 -7.71
N LEU A 122 -24.43 9.27 -7.80
CA LEU A 122 -23.38 8.27 -8.02
C LEU A 122 -22.76 8.40 -9.42
N GLN A 123 -23.59 8.61 -10.45
CA GLN A 123 -23.12 8.84 -11.82
C GLN A 123 -22.32 10.14 -11.95
N ASP A 124 -22.73 11.22 -11.27
CA ASP A 124 -22.01 12.49 -11.24
C ASP A 124 -20.62 12.33 -10.59
N GLN A 125 -20.54 11.63 -9.44
CA GLN A 125 -19.26 11.29 -8.81
C GLN A 125 -18.39 10.41 -9.71
N TRP A 126 -18.99 9.44 -10.39
CA TRP A 126 -18.28 8.58 -11.33
C TRP A 126 -17.66 9.39 -12.48
N MET A 127 -18.43 10.27 -13.13
CA MET A 127 -17.93 11.12 -14.22
C MET A 127 -16.82 12.05 -13.74
N THR A 128 -16.98 12.65 -12.55
CA THR A 128 -15.95 13.49 -11.94
C THR A 128 -14.67 12.70 -11.66
N SER A 129 -14.78 11.43 -11.27
CA SER A 129 -13.61 10.59 -11.02
C SER A 129 -12.79 10.25 -12.27
N GLN A 130 -13.37 10.37 -13.47
CA GLN A 130 -12.66 10.10 -14.73
C GLN A 130 -11.60 11.17 -15.02
N GLN A 131 -11.82 12.41 -14.57
CA GLN A 131 -10.94 13.55 -14.80
C GLN A 131 -9.92 13.79 -13.69
N PHE A 132 -9.82 12.89 -12.70
CA PHE A 132 -8.91 13.08 -11.57
C PHE A 132 -7.45 13.26 -12.00
N LEU A 133 -6.75 14.19 -11.35
CA LEU A 133 -5.34 14.49 -11.63
C LEU A 133 -4.39 14.09 -10.50
N GLY A 134 -4.92 13.71 -9.33
CA GLY A 134 -4.11 13.31 -8.17
C GLY A 134 -3.95 14.38 -7.09
N ASN A 135 -4.73 15.45 -7.18
CA ASN A 135 -4.75 16.58 -6.26
C ASN A 135 -6.19 16.93 -5.80
N GLU A 136 -7.08 15.94 -5.85
CA GLU A 136 -8.49 16.16 -5.52
C GLU A 136 -8.65 16.46 -4.02
N PRO A 137 -9.63 17.31 -3.63
CA PRO A 137 -9.96 17.51 -2.22
C PRO A 137 -10.28 16.17 -1.54
N GLY A 138 -9.67 15.93 -0.37
CA GLY A 138 -9.82 14.68 0.38
C GLY A 138 -8.97 13.51 -0.15
N GLN A 139 -8.09 13.73 -1.13
CA GLN A 139 -7.17 12.69 -1.60
C GLN A 139 -6.06 12.40 -0.58
N LEU A 140 -5.95 11.13 -0.20
CA LEU A 140 -4.97 10.62 0.75
C LEU A 140 -3.75 10.08 0.01
N ARG A 141 -2.57 10.58 0.37
CA ARG A 141 -1.28 10.04 -0.08
C ARG A 141 -0.90 8.88 0.83
N THR A 142 -0.87 7.67 0.27
CA THR A 142 -0.62 6.46 1.06
C THR A 142 0.88 6.13 1.06
N ILE A 143 1.35 5.34 0.10
CA ILE A 143 2.72 4.87 -0.03
C ILE A 143 3.38 5.54 -1.23
N THR A 144 4.65 5.88 -1.09
CA THR A 144 5.50 6.44 -2.14
C THR A 144 6.51 5.41 -2.62
N GLY A 145 7.11 5.63 -3.78
CA GLY A 145 8.15 4.77 -4.33
C GLY A 145 7.60 3.50 -4.99
N ILE A 146 6.38 3.56 -5.53
CA ILE A 146 5.82 2.49 -6.37
C ILE A 146 6.10 2.85 -7.83
N SER A 147 6.79 1.98 -8.57
CA SER A 147 7.07 2.17 -9.99
C SER A 147 5.94 1.68 -10.87
N GLU A 148 5.25 0.61 -10.46
CA GLU A 148 4.23 -0.04 -11.26
C GLU A 148 3.09 -0.57 -10.38
N TRP A 149 1.88 -0.54 -10.93
CA TRP A 149 0.69 -1.15 -10.35
C TRP A 149 -0.07 -1.92 -11.42
N GLN A 150 -0.34 -3.19 -11.14
CA GLN A 150 -1.20 -4.03 -11.96
C GLN A 150 -2.35 -4.63 -11.13
N ALA A 151 -3.47 -4.89 -11.80
CA ALA A 151 -4.62 -5.58 -11.22
C ALA A 151 -5.04 -6.75 -12.13
N TYR A 152 -5.24 -7.91 -11.51
CA TYR A 152 -5.71 -9.12 -12.15
C TYR A 152 -7.03 -9.56 -11.53
N CYS A 153 -7.94 -10.00 -12.39
CA CYS A 153 -9.29 -10.39 -12.07
C CYS A 153 -9.42 -11.90 -12.22
N PHE A 154 -9.91 -12.58 -11.19
CA PHE A 154 -10.18 -14.02 -11.23
C PHE A 154 -11.63 -14.27 -11.64
N ARG A 155 -11.80 -14.77 -12.86
CA ARG A 155 -13.09 -15.11 -13.49
C ARG A 155 -12.94 -16.48 -14.15
N GLU A 156 -13.99 -17.28 -14.21
CA GLU A 156 -14.01 -18.58 -14.90
C GLU A 156 -12.84 -19.51 -14.52
N ASN A 157 -12.40 -19.46 -13.26
CA ASN A 157 -11.26 -20.21 -12.73
C ASN A 157 -9.88 -19.86 -13.33
N ALA A 158 -9.73 -18.66 -13.91
CA ALA A 158 -8.48 -18.15 -14.47
C ALA A 158 -8.20 -16.70 -14.04
N TRP A 159 -6.91 -16.38 -13.90
CA TRP A 159 -6.45 -15.00 -13.72
C TRP A 159 -6.28 -14.34 -15.08
N SER A 160 -6.90 -13.18 -15.26
CA SER A 160 -6.69 -12.31 -16.43
C SER A 160 -6.43 -10.88 -15.96
N ASN A 161 -5.78 -10.06 -16.79
CA ASN A 161 -5.66 -8.64 -16.46
C ASN A 161 -7.07 -8.02 -16.40
N CYS A 162 -7.38 -7.18 -15.42
CA CYS A 162 -8.72 -6.62 -15.26
C CYS A 162 -9.17 -5.72 -16.43
N GLN A 163 -8.25 -5.27 -17.29
CA GLN A 163 -8.55 -4.56 -18.54
C GLN A 163 -8.83 -5.50 -19.73
N SER A 164 -8.55 -6.80 -19.59
CA SER A 164 -8.79 -7.75 -20.68
C SER A 164 -10.28 -7.95 -20.90
N SER A 165 -10.72 -7.74 -22.14
CA SER A 165 -12.10 -7.99 -22.60
C SER A 165 -12.49 -9.47 -22.59
N ALA A 166 -11.52 -10.38 -22.49
CA ALA A 166 -11.72 -11.83 -22.53
C ALA A 166 -12.66 -12.37 -21.44
N GLY A 167 -12.88 -11.62 -20.35
CA GLY A 167 -13.87 -11.95 -19.32
C GLY A 167 -14.94 -10.88 -19.12
N ASN A 168 -15.01 -9.87 -19.99
CA ASN A 168 -15.94 -8.74 -19.90
C ASN A 168 -17.00 -8.86 -21.00
N SER A 169 -17.76 -9.96 -20.98
CA SER A 169 -18.90 -10.23 -21.87
C SER A 169 -20.13 -9.37 -21.54
N GLY A 170 -19.91 -8.09 -21.27
CA GLY A 170 -20.92 -7.07 -21.04
C GLY A 170 -20.57 -5.80 -21.83
N GLY A 171 -20.88 -5.80 -23.13
CA GLY A 171 -20.91 -4.55 -23.92
C GLY A 171 -20.00 -4.51 -25.15
N ALA A 172 -20.33 -5.30 -26.18
CA ALA A 172 -20.09 -4.96 -27.59
C ALA A 172 -20.96 -5.84 -28.49
N ALA A 173 -22.29 -5.73 -28.37
CA ALA A 173 -23.20 -6.26 -29.38
C ALA A 173 -23.71 -5.07 -30.22
N ASN A 174 -23.40 -5.09 -31.51
CA ASN A 174 -24.13 -4.30 -32.52
C ASN A 174 -25.63 -4.42 -32.27
N PRO A 175 -26.44 -3.36 -32.42
CA PRO A 175 -27.88 -3.46 -32.22
C PRO A 175 -28.48 -4.39 -33.28
N PRO A 176 -29.11 -5.52 -32.91
CA PRO A 176 -30.02 -6.21 -33.81
C PRO A 176 -31.32 -5.42 -33.84
N ALA A 177 -31.87 -5.24 -35.03
CA ALA A 177 -33.23 -4.77 -35.18
C ALA A 177 -34.20 -5.71 -34.43
N GLY A 178 -34.97 -5.18 -33.49
CA GLY A 178 -36.15 -5.82 -32.93
C GLY A 178 -35.92 -7.06 -32.07
N GLY A 179 -35.56 -6.87 -30.81
CA GLY A 179 -35.62 -7.90 -29.78
C GLY A 179 -35.02 -7.40 -28.47
N ALA A 180 -35.77 -7.48 -27.37
CA ALA A 180 -35.26 -7.12 -26.05
C ALA A 180 -34.16 -8.11 -25.63
N SER A 181 -32.90 -7.78 -25.89
CA SER A 181 -31.75 -8.52 -25.38
C SER A 181 -31.65 -8.28 -23.89
N ALA A 182 -32.00 -9.28 -23.08
CA ALA A 182 -31.63 -9.29 -21.67
C ALA A 182 -30.09 -9.21 -21.58
N PRO A 183 -29.52 -8.42 -20.65
CA PRO A 183 -28.08 -8.38 -20.46
C PRO A 183 -27.57 -9.80 -20.15
N THR A 184 -26.61 -10.27 -20.93
CA THR A 184 -25.93 -11.55 -20.70
C THR A 184 -25.29 -11.50 -19.29
N PRO A 185 -25.44 -12.55 -18.46
CA PRO A 185 -24.80 -12.57 -17.14
C PRO A 185 -23.28 -12.50 -17.29
N THR A 186 -22.68 -11.39 -16.88
CA THR A 186 -21.22 -11.32 -16.67
C THR A 186 -20.85 -12.29 -15.56
N ASP A 187 -19.89 -13.19 -15.79
CA ASP A 187 -19.39 -14.11 -14.75
C ASP A 187 -18.93 -13.28 -13.54
N PRO A 188 -19.46 -13.53 -12.33
CA PRO A 188 -19.13 -12.72 -11.17
C PRO A 188 -17.64 -12.81 -10.86
N LEU A 189 -17.04 -11.65 -10.60
CA LEU A 189 -15.65 -11.58 -10.18
C LEU A 189 -15.49 -12.25 -8.80
N LYS A 190 -14.61 -13.25 -8.70
CA LYS A 190 -14.42 -14.03 -7.46
C LYS A 190 -13.25 -13.54 -6.62
N ALA A 191 -12.24 -12.96 -7.26
CA ALA A 191 -11.08 -12.40 -6.57
C ALA A 191 -10.40 -11.32 -7.39
N LEU A 192 -9.71 -10.41 -6.69
CA LEU A 192 -8.81 -9.42 -7.27
C LEU A 192 -7.40 -9.64 -6.75
N ARG A 193 -6.42 -9.69 -7.64
CA ARG A 193 -5.00 -9.65 -7.30
C ARG A 193 -4.45 -8.28 -7.63
N VAL A 194 -3.81 -7.65 -6.66
CA VAL A 194 -3.01 -6.44 -6.87
C VAL A 194 -1.53 -6.79 -6.82
N VAL A 195 -0.76 -6.24 -7.76
CA VAL A 195 0.70 -6.33 -7.78
C VAL A 195 1.25 -4.91 -7.76
N LEU A 196 2.05 -4.57 -6.74
CA LEU A 196 2.75 -3.30 -6.65
C LEU A 196 4.25 -3.57 -6.78
N THR A 197 4.91 -2.91 -7.73
CA THR A 197 6.36 -2.95 -7.90
C THR A 197 6.98 -1.72 -7.26
N PHE A 198 8.01 -1.90 -6.44
CA PHE A 198 8.69 -0.80 -5.77
C PHE A 198 9.85 -0.28 -6.62
N ALA A 199 9.99 1.04 -6.66
CA ALA A 199 11.11 1.72 -7.30
C ALA A 199 12.38 1.61 -6.45
N ASP A 200 13.54 1.70 -7.10
CA ASP A 200 14.82 1.79 -6.40
C ASP A 200 14.85 3.02 -5.48
N GLY A 201 15.42 2.85 -4.28
CA GLY A 201 15.47 3.92 -3.27
C GLY A 201 14.15 4.20 -2.53
N SER A 202 13.07 3.42 -2.79
CA SER A 202 11.79 3.54 -2.06
C SER A 202 11.83 3.07 -0.61
N GLY A 203 12.89 2.37 -0.20
CA GLY A 203 12.97 1.62 1.06
C GLY A 203 12.46 0.17 0.95
N PHE A 204 11.86 -0.19 -0.18
CA PHE A 204 11.41 -1.54 -0.52
C PHE A 204 12.08 -2.03 -1.82
N SER A 205 12.07 -3.34 -2.06
CA SER A 205 12.64 -3.96 -3.25
C SER A 205 11.72 -5.05 -3.78
N GLY A 206 11.63 -5.18 -5.11
CA GLY A 206 10.81 -6.21 -5.77
C GLY A 206 9.34 -5.84 -5.84
N ASN A 207 8.47 -6.85 -5.84
CA ASN A 207 7.03 -6.69 -5.90
C ASN A 207 6.34 -7.22 -4.64
N ILE A 208 5.15 -6.69 -4.38
CA ILE A 208 4.20 -7.26 -3.43
C ILE A 208 2.93 -7.65 -4.16
N THR A 209 2.53 -8.90 -3.96
CA THR A 209 1.29 -9.48 -4.51
C THR A 209 0.30 -9.71 -3.37
N ARG A 210 -0.93 -9.25 -3.56
CA ARG A 210 -2.05 -9.50 -2.64
C ARG A 210 -3.25 -9.98 -3.43
N ASP A 211 -3.77 -11.13 -3.01
CA ASP A 211 -4.97 -11.75 -3.56
C ASP A 211 -6.10 -11.55 -2.56
N ILE A 212 -7.18 -10.91 -3.00
CA ILE A 212 -8.36 -10.59 -2.20
C ILE A 212 -9.53 -11.36 -2.79
N ALA A 213 -10.09 -12.29 -2.03
CA ALA A 213 -11.35 -12.94 -2.38
C ALA A 213 -12.49 -11.93 -2.23
N LEU A 214 -13.42 -11.93 -3.19
CA LEU A 214 -14.59 -11.08 -3.15
C LEU A 214 -15.79 -11.94 -2.73
N GLY A 215 -16.60 -11.39 -1.84
CA GLY A 215 -17.89 -12.00 -1.49
C GLY A 215 -18.82 -12.06 -2.70
N PRO A 216 -19.89 -12.88 -2.64
CA PRO A 216 -20.93 -12.86 -3.66
C PRO A 216 -21.45 -11.43 -3.83
N GLN A 217 -21.38 -10.92 -5.06
CA GLN A 217 -21.85 -9.60 -5.47
C GLN A 217 -23.36 -9.59 -5.68
#